data_AF-A0A535M5D5-F1
#
_entry.id   AF-A0A535M5D5-F1
#
_cell.length_a   1.000
_cell.length_b   1.000
_cell.length_c   1.000
_cell.angle_alpha   90.00
_cell.angle_beta   90.00
_cell.angle_gamma   90.00
#
_symmetry.space_group_name_H-M   'P 1'
#
loop_
_entity.id
_entity.type
_entity.pdbx_description
1 polymer ?
#
loop_
_entity_poly.entity_id
_entity_poly.type
_entity_poly.pdbx_seq_one_letter_code
_entity_poly.pdbx_strand_id
1 'polypeptide(L)'
;MLGIRDRLAVEGCEVIVLEIADGLLMPETARLLKVLRGEADGVILAAGDALGARSGVDILHDLGLPVRAISGLLSRSPLAAREALRATGLPVRTVTELAAGDALDLLPAAGAAAL
;
A
#
# COMPACT_ATOMS: atom_id res chain seq x y z
N MET A 1 -8.79 -3.02 -12.87
CA MET A 1 -7.46 -3.30 -12.28
C MET A 1 -7.05 -4.76 -12.42
N LEU A 2 -7.85 -5.73 -11.96
CA LEU A 2 -7.48 -7.15 -12.06
C LEU A 2 -7.16 -7.61 -13.50
N GLY A 3 -7.99 -7.25 -14.50
CA GLY A 3 -7.68 -7.62 -15.89
C GLY A 3 -6.36 -7.04 -16.44
N ILE A 4 -5.91 -5.87 -15.94
CA ILE A 4 -4.60 -5.31 -16.29
C ILE A 4 -3.50 -6.13 -15.62
N ARG A 5 -3.65 -6.41 -14.32
CA ARG A 5 -2.73 -7.28 -13.57
C ARG A 5 -2.58 -8.64 -14.23
N ASP A 6 -3.68 -9.31 -14.56
CA ASP A 6 -3.68 -10.66 -15.11
C ASP A 6 -2.97 -10.70 -16.47
N ARG A 7 -3.16 -9.67 -17.31
CA ARG A 7 -2.43 -9.53 -18.56
C ARG A 7 -0.93 -9.41 -18.34
N LEU A 8 -0.50 -8.53 -17.43
CA LEU A 8 0.91 -8.32 -17.10
C LEU A 8 1.54 -9.59 -16.52
N ALA A 9 0.81 -10.33 -15.69
CA ALA A 9 1.25 -11.62 -15.16
C ALA A 9 1.45 -12.65 -16.28
N VAL A 10 0.52 -12.74 -17.24
CA VAL A 10 0.66 -13.61 -18.43
C VAL A 10 1.83 -13.20 -19.32
N GLU A 11 2.15 -11.91 -19.37
CA GLU A 11 3.32 -11.38 -20.09
C GLU A 11 4.65 -11.58 -19.36
N GLY A 12 4.62 -12.17 -18.15
CA GLY A 12 5.82 -12.56 -17.40
C GLY A 12 6.30 -11.53 -16.38
N CYS A 13 5.48 -10.52 -16.03
CA CYS A 13 5.82 -9.63 -14.92
C CYS A 13 5.82 -10.38 -13.59
N GLU A 14 6.96 -10.40 -12.90
CA GLU A 14 7.12 -11.02 -11.58
C GLU A 14 6.58 -10.14 -10.45
N VAL A 15 6.56 -8.82 -10.66
CA VAL A 15 6.07 -7.82 -9.70
C VAL A 15 5.22 -6.80 -10.45
N ILE A 16 4.03 -6.52 -9.91
CA ILE A 16 3.09 -5.55 -10.49
C ILE A 16 2.73 -4.53 -9.42
N VAL A 17 3.01 -3.26 -9.70
CA VAL A 17 2.61 -2.14 -8.83
C VAL A 17 1.42 -1.44 -9.47
N LEU A 18 0.32 -1.33 -8.73
CA LEU A 18 -0.90 -0.65 -9.17
C LEU A 18 -1.12 0.59 -8.30
N GLU A 19 -1.16 1.76 -8.92
CA GLU A 19 -1.51 3.01 -8.24
C GLU A 19 -3.02 3.25 -8.29
N ILE A 20 -3.59 3.63 -7.13
CA ILE A 20 -4.98 4.08 -7.00
C ILE A 20 -4.93 5.53 -6.52
N ALA A 21 -5.28 6.48 -7.40
CA ALA A 21 -5.03 7.90 -7.17
C ALA A 21 -5.99 8.55 -6.15
N ASP A 22 -7.29 8.30 -6.31
CA ASP A 22 -8.34 8.95 -5.54
C ASP A 22 -8.36 8.53 -4.06
N GLY A 23 -8.97 9.36 -3.21
CA GLY A 23 -9.00 9.14 -1.76
C GLY A 23 -9.80 7.90 -1.34
N LEU A 24 -9.41 7.28 -0.21
CA LEU A 24 -10.06 6.07 0.33
C LEU A 24 -11.56 6.24 0.61
N LEU A 25 -12.00 7.47 0.90
CA LEU A 25 -13.41 7.78 1.21
C LEU A 25 -14.27 7.96 -0.06
N MET A 26 -13.68 7.98 -1.24
CA MET A 26 -14.43 8.08 -2.49
C MET A 26 -15.16 6.75 -2.74
N PRO A 27 -16.49 6.75 -3.00
CA PRO A 27 -17.28 5.52 -3.14
C PRO A 27 -16.73 4.56 -4.19
N GLU A 28 -16.20 5.09 -5.29
CA GLU A 28 -15.58 4.35 -6.38
C GLU A 28 -14.31 3.64 -5.91
N THR A 29 -13.43 4.36 -5.21
CA THR A 29 -12.21 3.81 -4.59
C THR A 29 -12.55 2.75 -3.55
N ALA A 30 -13.51 3.01 -2.67
CA ALA A 30 -13.94 2.05 -1.65
C ALA A 30 -14.52 0.76 -2.25
N ARG A 31 -15.26 0.84 -3.37
CA ARG A 31 -15.75 -0.33 -4.11
C ARG A 31 -14.61 -1.10 -4.76
N LEU A 32 -13.64 -0.39 -5.34
CA LEU A 32 -12.46 -1.00 -5.97
C LEU A 32 -11.60 -1.76 -4.95
N LEU A 33 -11.33 -1.16 -3.78
CA LEU A 33 -10.51 -1.76 -2.72
C LEU A 33 -11.09 -3.09 -2.21
N LYS A 34 -12.42 -3.23 -2.16
CA LYS A 34 -13.08 -4.51 -1.80
C LYS A 34 -12.74 -5.65 -2.76
N VAL A 35 -12.56 -5.34 -4.04
CA VAL A 35 -12.20 -6.32 -5.07
C VAL A 35 -10.73 -6.70 -5.00
N LEU A 36 -9.88 -5.85 -4.39
CA LEU A 36 -8.46 -6.13 -4.20
C LEU A 36 -8.17 -7.00 -2.97
N ARG A 37 -9.18 -7.25 -2.13
CA ARG A 37 -9.04 -8.16 -0.98
C ARG A 37 -8.69 -9.57 -1.48
N GLY A 38 -7.56 -10.10 -1.03
CA GLY A 38 -7.05 -11.41 -1.45
C GLY A 38 -6.31 -11.40 -2.79
N GLU A 39 -6.32 -10.28 -3.51
CA GLU A 39 -5.66 -10.11 -4.81
C GLU A 39 -4.36 -9.28 -4.71
N ALA A 40 -4.16 -8.58 -3.59
CA ALA A 40 -3.00 -7.75 -3.30
C ALA A 40 -2.16 -8.37 -2.17
N ASP A 41 -0.87 -8.58 -2.41
CA ASP A 41 0.09 -9.13 -1.44
C ASP A 41 0.56 -8.09 -0.40
N GLY A 42 0.48 -6.81 -0.77
CA GLY A 42 0.90 -5.68 0.04
C GLY A 42 0.30 -4.36 -0.44
N VAL A 43 0.08 -3.44 0.49
CA VAL A 43 -0.37 -2.06 0.22
C VAL A 43 0.56 -1.06 0.89
N ILE A 44 0.89 0.00 0.16
CA ILE A 44 1.53 1.21 0.71
C ILE A 44 0.47 2.31 0.73
N LEU A 45 0.14 2.82 1.92
CA LEU A 45 -0.77 3.94 2.05
C LEU A 45 -0.02 5.27 1.92
N ALA A 46 -0.33 6.06 0.89
CA ALA A 46 0.11 7.45 0.83
C ALA A 46 -0.83 8.34 1.67
N ALA A 47 -0.30 9.02 2.69
CA ALA A 47 -1.07 9.87 3.58
C ALA A 47 -0.44 11.25 3.79
N GLY A 48 -1.30 12.23 4.07
CA GLY A 48 -0.91 13.64 4.27
C GLY A 48 -0.34 13.92 5.65
N ASP A 49 -0.86 13.24 6.68
CA ASP A 49 -0.50 13.43 8.08
C ASP A 49 -0.70 12.13 8.88
N ALA A 50 -0.33 12.14 10.17
CA ALA A 50 -0.40 10.96 11.03
C ALA A 50 -1.83 10.50 11.35
N LEU A 51 -2.80 11.42 11.42
CA LEU A 51 -4.20 11.08 11.69
C LEU A 51 -4.84 10.41 10.47
N GLY A 52 -4.60 10.97 9.28
CA GLY A 52 -5.00 10.40 8.01
C GLY A 52 -4.35 9.04 7.77
N ALA A 53 -3.09 8.87 8.15
CA ALA A 53 -2.43 7.57 8.11
C ALA A 53 -3.12 6.56 9.03
N ARG A 54 -3.41 6.94 10.28
CA ARG A 54 -4.13 6.07 11.23
C ARG A 54 -5.49 5.65 10.70
N SER A 55 -6.32 6.62 10.31
CA SER A 55 -7.66 6.36 9.79
C SER A 55 -7.63 5.53 8.50
N GLY A 56 -6.72 5.85 7.58
CA GLY A 56 -6.57 5.10 6.34
C GLY A 56 -6.12 3.66 6.55
N VAL A 57 -5.20 3.42 7.49
CA VAL A 57 -4.78 2.07 7.88
C VAL A 57 -5.96 1.29 8.46
N ASP A 58 -6.73 1.89 9.38
CA ASP A 58 -7.91 1.25 9.98
C ASP A 58 -8.93 0.86 8.87
N ILE A 59 -9.22 1.77 7.93
CA ILE A 59 -10.11 1.49 6.78
C ILE A 59 -9.60 0.32 5.92
N LEU A 60 -8.31 0.33 5.57
CA LEU A 60 -7.73 -0.73 4.72
C LEU A 60 -7.70 -2.08 5.44
N HIS A 61 -7.41 -2.10 6.74
CA HIS A 61 -7.47 -3.32 7.56
C HIS A 61 -8.90 -3.86 7.69
N ASP A 62 -9.90 -3.00 7.87
CA ASP A 62 -11.31 -3.40 7.91
C ASP A 62 -11.78 -4.01 6.57
N LEU A 63 -11.17 -3.59 5.46
CA LEU A 63 -11.35 -4.18 4.14
C LEU A 63 -10.52 -5.46 3.91
N GLY A 64 -9.68 -5.85 4.88
CA GLY A 64 -8.83 -7.03 4.81
C GLY A 64 -7.62 -6.87 3.89
N LEU A 65 -7.14 -5.65 3.65
CA LEU A 65 -5.98 -5.38 2.82
C LEU A 65 -4.68 -5.36 3.65
N PRO A 66 -3.60 -5.99 3.16
CA PRO A 66 -2.34 -6.09 3.90
C PRO A 66 -1.49 -4.82 3.77
N VAL A 67 -1.73 -3.81 4.62
CA VAL A 67 -0.90 -2.60 4.63
C VAL A 67 0.49 -2.92 5.20
N ARG A 68 1.55 -2.64 4.42
CA ARG A 68 2.94 -2.96 4.77
C ARG A 68 3.75 -1.73 5.16
N ALA A 69 3.40 -0.56 4.64
CA ALA A 69 4.09 0.69 4.89
C ALA A 69 3.19 1.89 4.66
N ILE A 70 3.64 3.04 5.16
CA ILE A 70 3.02 4.35 4.94
C ILE A 70 4.00 5.23 4.18
N SER A 71 3.52 6.08 3.29
CA SER A 71 4.31 7.10 2.59
C SER A 71 3.48 8.39 2.42
N GLY A 72 3.79 9.21 1.43
CA GLY A 72 3.11 10.47 1.13
C GLY A 72 3.72 11.68 1.83
N LEU A 73 2.98 12.79 1.90
CA LEU A 73 3.50 14.06 2.41
C LEU A 73 3.95 13.98 3.87
N LEU A 74 3.34 13.12 4.69
CA LEU A 74 3.74 12.94 6.09
C LEU A 74 5.18 12.47 6.24
N SER A 75 5.73 11.76 5.22
CA SER A 75 7.11 11.27 5.26
C SER A 75 8.13 12.41 5.20
N ARG A 76 7.71 13.62 4.83
CA ARG A 76 8.55 14.82 4.76
C ARG A 76 8.69 15.54 6.11
N SER A 77 7.99 15.08 7.14
CA SER A 77 8.05 15.62 8.50
C SER A 77 8.52 14.52 9.46
N PRO A 78 9.70 14.65 10.09
CA PRO A 78 10.17 13.68 11.08
C PRO A 78 9.20 13.50 12.26
N LEU A 79 8.46 14.55 12.63
CA LEU A 79 7.45 14.45 13.68
C LEU A 79 6.24 13.62 13.21
N ALA A 80 5.67 13.97 12.05
CA ALA A 80 4.50 13.28 11.53
C ALA A 80 4.79 11.80 11.23
N ALA A 81 5.98 11.49 10.71
CA ALA A 81 6.43 10.11 10.50
C ALA A 81 6.50 9.31 11.82
N ARG A 82 7.05 9.90 12.90
CA ARG A 82 7.08 9.26 14.23
C ARG A 82 5.70 9.09 14.85
N GLU A 83 4.79 10.01 14.60
CA GLU A 83 3.40 9.90 15.07
C GLU A 83 2.66 8.81 14.31
N ALA A 84 2.79 8.76 12.98
CA ALA A 84 2.23 7.71 12.15
C ALA A 84 2.75 6.32 12.54
N LEU A 85 4.06 6.16 12.71
CA LEU A 85 4.67 4.92 13.20
C LEU A 85 4.09 4.50 14.56
N ARG A 86 3.99 5.42 15.52
CA ARG A 86 3.43 5.11 16.85
C ARG A 86 1.94 4.77 16.79
N ALA A 87 1.18 5.41 15.91
CA ALA A 87 -0.26 5.23 15.81
C ALA A 87 -0.65 3.93 15.07
N THR A 88 0.18 3.48 14.13
CA THR A 88 -0.14 2.37 13.20
C THR A 88 0.74 1.14 13.38
N GLY A 89 1.92 1.29 13.98
CA GLY A 89 2.95 0.24 14.03
C GLY A 89 3.65 -0.03 12.70
N LEU A 90 3.33 0.72 11.64
CA LEU A 90 3.87 0.50 10.29
C LEU A 90 5.05 1.42 9.99
N PRO A 91 6.05 0.93 9.23
CA PRO A 91 7.18 1.76 8.80
C PRO A 91 6.70 2.88 7.87
N VAL A 92 7.29 4.05 8.02
CA VAL A 92 7.11 5.18 7.10
C VAL A 92 8.27 5.20 6.11
N ARG A 93 7.98 5.19 4.81
CA ARG A 93 8.94 5.29 3.72
C ARG A 93 8.78 6.61 2.97
N THR A 94 9.89 7.28 2.73
CA THR A 94 9.96 8.47 1.89
C THR A 94 9.95 8.10 0.41
N VAL A 95 9.60 9.06 -0.45
CA VAL A 95 9.67 8.87 -1.91
C VAL A 95 11.10 8.54 -2.36
N THR A 96 12.12 9.13 -1.71
CA THR A 96 13.52 8.85 -2.04
C THR A 96 13.93 7.42 -1.69
N GLU A 97 13.51 6.91 -0.52
CA GLU A 97 13.72 5.51 -0.13
C GLU A 97 13.00 4.55 -1.10
N LEU A 98 11.73 4.83 -1.43
CA LEU A 98 10.99 4.00 -2.39
C LEU A 98 11.66 3.99 -3.78
N ALA A 99 12.11 5.16 -4.26
CA ALA A 99 12.83 5.28 -5.52
C ALA A 99 14.21 4.59 -5.49
N ALA A 100 14.80 4.43 -4.32
CA ALA A 100 16.06 3.70 -4.12
C ALA A 100 15.88 2.17 -4.07
N GLY A 101 14.64 1.68 -4.04
CA GLY A 101 14.33 0.25 -4.07
C GLY A 101 13.85 -0.33 -2.72
N ASP A 102 13.68 0.49 -1.68
CA ASP A 102 13.21 0.02 -0.36
C ASP A 102 11.82 -0.65 -0.41
N ALA A 103 11.05 -0.44 -1.50
CA ALA A 103 9.79 -1.12 -1.72
C ALA A 103 9.94 -2.64 -1.88
N LEU A 104 11.12 -3.13 -2.30
CA LEU A 104 11.39 -4.56 -2.49
C LEU A 104 11.31 -5.34 -1.17
N ASP A 105 11.70 -4.74 -0.05
CA ASP A 105 11.58 -5.33 1.28
C ASP A 105 10.11 -5.55 1.71
N LEU A 106 9.17 -4.92 1.02
CA LEU A 106 7.74 -5.05 1.28
C LEU A 106 7.08 -6.17 0.47
N LEU A 107 7.80 -6.72 -0.52
CA LEU A 107 7.32 -7.86 -1.28
C LEU A 107 7.31 -9.11 -0.39
N PRO A 108 6.33 -10.02 -0.56
CA PRO A 108 6.41 -11.32 0.09
C PRO A 108 7.71 -12.01 -0.34
N ALA A 109 8.33 -12.74 0.59
CA ALA A 109 9.49 -13.57 0.25
C ALA A 109 9.13 -14.53 -0.90
N ALA A 110 10.04 -14.73 -1.84
CA ALA A 110 9.80 -15.59 -2.99
C ALA A 110 9.55 -17.05 -2.52
N GLY A 111 8.28 -17.47 -2.54
CA GLY A 111 7.80 -18.83 -2.25
C GLY A 111 6.45 -18.80 -1.50
N ALA A 112 5.34 -19.37 -1.97
CA ALA A 112 5.13 -20.44 -2.94
C ALA A 112 4.02 -20.06 -3.92
N ALA A 113 4.33 -20.09 -5.21
CA ALA A 113 3.29 -20.36 -6.19
C ALA A 113 2.69 -21.72 -5.80
N ALA A 114 1.42 -21.72 -5.41
CA ALA A 114 0.66 -22.96 -5.29
C ALA A 114 0.66 -23.61 -6.67
N LEU A 115 1.39 -24.73 -6.79
CA LEU A 115 1.21 -25.72 -7.85
C LEU A 115 -0.19 -26.34 -7.76
#